data_AF-A0A7V2MG04-F1
#
_entry.id   AF-A0A7V2MG04-F1
#
_cell.length_a   1.000
_cell.length_b   1.000
_cell.length_c   1.000
_cell.angle_alpha   90.00
_cell.angle_beta   90.00
_cell.angle_gamma   90.00
#
_symmetry.space_group_name_H-M   'P 1'
#
loop_
_entity.id
_entity.type
_entity.pdbx_description
1 polymer ?
#
loop_
_entity_poly.entity_id
_entity_poly.type
_entity_poly.pdbx_seq_one_letter_code
_entity_poly.pdbx_strand_id
1 'polypeptide(L)'
;MSSKNQQIPLYAPDGRSLGFRALDAAKRLIEGGFVKPSYGRKGHLKAIWLRREDGSSPVEARARVGTHYSFIENLEHGRCWKLRRLDGKDEDGVPFSARGIFLQVVADCLVAR
;
A
#
# COMPACT_ATOMS: atom_id res chain seq x y z
N MET A 1 5.11 3.17 32.35
CA MET A 1 5.30 4.10 31.21
C MET A 1 3.95 4.31 30.54
N SER A 2 3.44 5.55 30.54
CA SER A 2 2.07 5.86 30.14
C SER A 2 1.93 5.85 28.61
N SER A 3 1.09 4.96 28.05
CA SER A 3 0.82 4.85 26.60
C SER A 3 -0.03 6.01 26.03
N LYS A 4 -0.06 7.16 26.71
CA LYS A 4 -1.11 8.18 26.59
C LYS A 4 -1.09 9.00 25.30
N ASN A 5 -0.11 8.83 24.42
CA ASN A 5 -0.01 9.65 23.20
C ASN A 5 0.27 8.85 21.93
N GLN A 6 -0.01 7.55 21.91
CA GLN A 6 0.13 6.78 20.67
C GLN A 6 -1.02 7.15 19.72
N GLN A 7 -0.69 7.97 18.73
CA GLN A 7 -1.56 8.38 17.65
C GLN A 7 -1.50 7.35 16.52
N ILE A 8 -2.65 6.74 16.22
CA ILE A 8 -2.82 5.75 15.18
C ILE A 8 -3.36 6.46 13.93
N PRO A 9 -2.66 6.44 12.79
CA PRO A 9 -3.17 6.94 11.52
C PRO A 9 -4.45 6.24 11.10
N LEU A 10 -5.42 7.01 10.62
CA LEU A 10 -6.64 6.54 9.98
C LEU A 10 -6.58 6.85 8.48
N TYR A 11 -6.81 5.84 7.66
CA TYR A 11 -6.87 5.98 6.21
C TYR A 11 -8.27 5.69 5.66
N ALA A 12 -8.61 6.37 4.57
CA ALA A 12 -9.74 6.04 3.73
C ALA A 12 -9.44 4.79 2.88
N PRO A 13 -10.45 4.17 2.23
CA PRO A 13 -10.25 2.94 1.48
C PRO A 13 -9.42 3.07 0.18
N ASP A 14 -9.17 4.30 -0.26
CA ASP A 14 -8.29 4.69 -1.36
C ASP A 14 -6.85 5.01 -0.90
N GLY A 15 -6.58 4.92 0.41
CA GLY A 15 -5.29 5.24 1.02
C GLY A 15 -5.10 6.71 1.40
N ARG A 16 -6.09 7.58 1.21
CA ARG A 16 -6.01 8.97 1.66
C ARG A 16 -5.98 9.04 3.19
N SER A 17 -5.08 9.86 3.75
CA SER A 17 -5.03 10.11 5.20
C SER A 17 -6.26 10.89 5.67
N LEU A 18 -6.89 10.42 6.75
CA LEU A 18 -8.00 11.07 7.45
C LEU A 18 -7.60 11.58 8.85
N GLY A 19 -6.28 11.71 9.07
CA GLY A 19 -5.70 12.13 10.34
C GLY A 19 -5.44 10.96 11.30
N PHE A 20 -5.43 11.27 12.59
CA PHE A 20 -5.01 10.33 13.63
C PHE A 20 -6.10 10.08 14.66
N ARG A 21 -6.03 8.93 15.33
CA ARG A 21 -6.90 8.55 16.46
C ARG A 21 -6.04 8.12 17.64
N ALA A 22 -6.48 8.44 18.85
CA ALA A 22 -5.86 7.85 20.04
C ALA A 22 -6.00 6.32 20.00
N LEU A 23 -5.04 5.61 20.57
CA LEU A 23 -5.01 4.14 20.58
C LEU A 23 -6.34 3.53 21.07
N ASP A 24 -6.93 4.07 22.13
CA ASP A 24 -8.19 3.55 22.69
C ASP A 24 -9.37 3.78 21.75
N ALA A 25 -9.42 4.93 21.06
CA ALA A 25 -10.42 5.19 20.04
C ALA A 25 -10.24 4.25 18.83
N ALA A 26 -9.01 3.98 18.42
CA ALA A 26 -8.71 3.03 17.35
C ALA A 26 -9.17 1.61 17.71
N LYS A 27 -8.93 1.15 18.95
CA LYS A 27 -9.40 -0.15 19.44
C LYS A 27 -10.93 -0.27 19.38
N ARG A 28 -11.65 0.75 19.85
CA ARG A 28 -13.14 0.78 19.77
C ARG A 28 -13.65 0.71 18.33
N LEU A 29 -12.99 1.40 17.40
CA LEU A 29 -13.34 1.33 15.97
C LEU A 29 -13.11 -0.07 15.37
N ILE A 30 -12.04 -0.74 15.80
CA ILE A 30 -11.73 -2.12 15.39
C ILE A 30 -12.78 -3.09 15.94
N GLU A 31 -13.08 -3.00 17.24
CA GLU A 31 -14.11 -3.83 17.90
C GLU A 31 -15.49 -3.63 17.29
N GLY A 32 -15.83 -2.40 16.92
CA GLY A 32 -17.08 -2.08 16.21
C GLY A 32 -17.10 -2.50 14.73
N GLY A 33 -16.00 -3.02 14.19
CA GLY A 33 -15.92 -3.51 12.80
C GLY A 33 -15.95 -2.42 11.72
N PHE A 34 -15.84 -1.14 12.11
CA PHE A 34 -15.85 0.02 11.19
C PHE A 34 -14.56 0.16 10.40
N VAL A 35 -13.45 -0.34 10.97
CA VAL A 35 -12.12 -0.22 10.39
C VAL A 35 -11.39 -1.56 10.38
N LYS A 36 -10.50 -1.73 9.41
CA LYS A 36 -9.56 -2.84 9.35
C LYS A 36 -8.21 -2.42 9.96
N PRO A 37 -7.68 -3.16 10.94
CA PRO A 37 -6.38 -2.85 11.52
C PRO A 37 -5.23 -3.29 10.61
N SER A 38 -4.14 -2.53 10.65
CA SER A 38 -2.85 -2.88 10.08
C SER A 38 -1.82 -2.99 11.18
N TYR A 39 -1.18 -4.15 11.28
CA TYR A 39 -0.19 -4.46 12.32
C TYR A 39 1.22 -4.47 11.74
N GLY A 40 2.19 -3.99 12.52
CA GLY A 40 3.60 -4.14 12.21
C GLY A 40 4.10 -5.57 12.45
N ARG A 41 5.35 -5.85 12.04
CA ARG A 41 6.00 -7.17 12.22
C ARG A 41 5.98 -7.68 13.67
N LYS A 42 6.05 -6.77 14.65
CA LYS A 42 6.04 -7.08 16.09
C LYS A 42 4.63 -7.06 16.72
N GLY A 43 3.57 -7.07 15.91
CA GLY A 43 2.19 -7.08 16.40
C GLY A 43 1.66 -5.76 16.96
N HIS A 44 2.44 -4.67 16.95
CA HIS A 44 1.93 -3.36 17.34
C HIS A 44 0.99 -2.80 16.27
N LEU A 45 -0.09 -2.16 16.70
CA LEU A 45 -1.03 -1.48 15.81
C LEU A 45 -0.30 -0.31 15.12
N LYS A 46 -0.25 -0.33 13.78
CA LYS A 46 0.46 0.64 12.97
C LYS A 46 -0.49 1.67 12.35
N ALA A 47 -1.65 1.24 11.89
CA ALA A 47 -2.69 2.09 11.29
C ALA A 47 -4.05 1.39 11.31
N ILE A 48 -5.11 2.15 11.07
CA ILE A 48 -6.46 1.65 10.84
C ILE A 48 -7.00 2.19 9.51
N TRP A 49 -7.84 1.41 8.84
CA TRP A 49 -8.36 1.71 7.51
C TRP A 49 -9.88 1.62 7.51
N LEU A 50 -10.57 2.64 7.02
CA LEU A 50 -12.01 2.55 6.81
C LEU A 50 -12.33 1.39 5.88
N ARG A 51 -13.34 0.62 6.25
CA ARG A 51 -13.82 -0.49 5.43
C ARG A 51 -14.51 0.05 4.18
N ARG A 52 -14.37 -0.66 3.06
CA ARG A 52 -15.18 -0.42 1.86
C ARG A 52 -16.60 -0.94 2.09
N GLU A 53 -17.59 -0.29 1.51
CA GLU A 53 -19.00 -0.70 1.58
C GLU A 53 -19.21 -2.10 0.97
N ASP A 54 -18.42 -2.45 -0.05
CA ASP A 54 -18.39 -3.76 -0.70
C ASP A 54 -17.76 -4.87 0.17
N GLY A 55 -17.27 -4.54 1.38
CA GLY A 55 -16.64 -5.48 2.30
C GLY A 55 -15.21 -5.89 1.93
N SER A 56 -14.68 -5.40 0.81
CA SER A 56 -13.31 -5.70 0.38
C SER A 56 -12.26 -5.03 1.28
N SER A 57 -11.06 -5.61 1.31
CA SER A 57 -9.96 -5.13 2.16
C SER A 57 -9.34 -3.85 1.57
N PRO A 58 -9.35 -2.72 2.29
CA PRO A 58 -8.64 -1.51 1.84
C PRO A 58 -7.11 -1.66 1.95
N VAL A 59 -6.65 -2.58 2.81
CA VAL A 59 -5.23 -2.93 2.93
C VAL A 59 -4.90 -3.88 1.79
N GLU A 60 -4.10 -3.42 0.82
CA GLU A 60 -3.47 -4.30 -0.16
C GLU A 60 -2.63 -5.34 0.60
N ALA A 61 -3.04 -6.61 0.55
CA ALA A 61 -2.37 -7.70 1.27
C ALA A 61 -0.94 -7.96 0.76
N ARG A 62 -0.62 -7.45 -0.42
CA ARG A 62 0.69 -7.56 -1.06
C ARG A 62 1.27 -6.16 -1.11
N ALA A 63 2.25 -5.87 -0.26
CA ALA A 63 3.18 -4.80 -0.55
C ALA A 63 3.66 -5.02 -2.00
N ARG A 64 3.63 -4.00 -2.86
CA ARG A 64 4.24 -4.11 -4.19
C ARG A 64 5.71 -4.47 -3.97
N VAL A 65 6.04 -5.75 -4.13
CA VAL A 65 7.42 -6.22 -3.99
C VAL A 65 8.12 -5.89 -5.31
N GLY A 66 8.40 -4.61 -5.50
CA GLY A 66 8.91 -4.10 -6.76
C GLY A 66 8.92 -2.58 -6.85
N THR A 67 9.72 -2.08 -7.78
CA THR A 67 9.62 -0.69 -8.25
C THR A 67 8.64 -0.63 -9.44
N HIS A 68 8.53 0.56 -10.04
CA HIS A 68 7.72 0.76 -11.23
C HIS A 68 8.18 -0.10 -12.44
N TYR A 69 9.47 -0.43 -12.50
CA TYR A 69 10.09 -1.12 -13.63
C TYR A 69 10.63 -2.51 -13.28
N SER A 70 10.64 -2.88 -12.01
CA SER A 70 11.20 -4.15 -11.55
C SER A 70 10.39 -4.76 -10.42
N PHE A 71 10.46 -6.08 -10.28
CA PHE A 71 9.92 -6.80 -9.11
C PHE A 71 10.96 -7.76 -8.57
N ILE A 72 10.82 -8.16 -7.31
CA ILE A 72 11.69 -9.17 -6.72
C ILE A 72 11.13 -10.55 -7.08
N GLU A 73 11.91 -11.32 -7.82
CA GLU A 73 11.65 -12.71 -8.12
C GLU A 73 12.36 -13.58 -7.06
N ASN A 74 11.62 -14.52 -6.47
CA ASN A 74 12.20 -15.52 -5.57
C ASN A 74 12.61 -16.73 -6.42
N LEU A 75 13.89 -17.04 -6.44
CA LEU A 75 14.48 -18.22 -7.06
C LEU A 75 14.70 -19.29 -5.99
N GLU A 76 14.90 -20.55 -6.39
CA GLU A 76 15.15 -21.68 -5.48
C GLU A 76 16.30 -21.43 -4.50
N HIS A 77 17.29 -20.61 -4.90
CA HIS A 77 18.49 -20.32 -4.10
C HIS A 77 18.65 -18.85 -3.72
N GLY A 78 17.65 -17.99 -3.94
CA GLY A 78 17.81 -16.58 -3.60
C GLY A 78 16.74 -15.64 -4.15
N ARG A 79 17.08 -14.34 -4.17
CA ARG A 79 16.21 -13.28 -4.69
C ARG A 79 16.96 -12.46 -5.72
N CYS A 80 16.32 -12.19 -6.85
CA CYS A 80 16.86 -11.29 -7.87
C CYS A 80 15.83 -10.22 -8.24
N TRP A 81 16.29 -9.15 -8.88
CA TRP A 81 15.42 -8.15 -9.48
C TRP A 81 15.14 -8.55 -10.93
N LYS A 82 13.86 -8.73 -11.27
CA LYS A 82 13.41 -8.97 -12.64
C LYS A 82 12.77 -7.71 -13.20
N LEU A 83 13.16 -7.33 -14.41
CA LEU A 83 12.56 -6.19 -15.12
C LEU A 83 11.20 -6.58 -15.67
N ARG A 84 10.22 -5.67 -15.57
CA ARG A 84 8.92 -5.84 -16.23
C ARG A 84 9.11 -5.78 -17.74
N ARG A 85 8.40 -6.63 -18.47
CA ARG A 85 8.44 -6.65 -19.94
C ARG A 85 7.86 -5.34 -20.49
N LEU A 86 8.50 -4.79 -21.53
CA LEU A 86 8.08 -3.57 -22.21
C LEU A 86 7.09 -3.85 -23.36
N ASP A 87 6.78 -5.11 -23.62
CA ASP A 87 5.85 -5.58 -24.66
C ASP A 87 4.37 -5.29 -24.33
N GLY A 88 4.14 -4.50 -23.29
CA GLY A 88 2.82 -4.07 -22.90
C GLY A 88 1.99 -5.21 -22.30
N LYS A 89 2.64 -6.24 -21.75
CA LYS A 89 1.99 -7.38 -21.09
C LYS A 89 2.65 -7.67 -19.75
N ASP A 90 1.86 -8.10 -18.77
CA ASP A 90 2.41 -8.64 -17.53
C ASP A 90 2.87 -10.10 -17.68
N GLU A 91 3.36 -10.70 -16.60
CA GLU A 91 3.88 -12.08 -16.60
C GLU A 91 2.79 -13.13 -16.92
N ASP A 92 1.51 -12.82 -16.66
CA ASP A 92 0.35 -13.66 -16.99
C ASP A 92 -0.18 -13.40 -18.41
N GLY A 93 0.50 -12.52 -19.17
CA GLY A 93 0.14 -12.15 -20.53
C GLY A 93 -0.99 -11.11 -20.63
N VAL A 94 -1.43 -10.53 -19.50
CA VAL A 94 -2.48 -9.51 -19.46
C VAL A 94 -1.92 -8.20 -20.02
N PRO A 95 -2.62 -7.54 -20.96
CA PRO A 95 -2.20 -6.25 -21.48
C PRO A 95 -2.02 -5.20 -20.36
N PHE A 96 -0.81 -4.69 -20.23
CA PHE A 96 -0.39 -3.67 -19.28
C PHE A 96 0.40 -2.59 -20.01
N SER A 97 -0.08 -1.35 -20.04
CA SER A 97 0.64 -0.25 -20.69
C SER A 97 1.34 0.65 -19.68
N ALA A 98 2.67 0.58 -19.61
CA ALA A 98 3.48 1.53 -18.85
C ALA A 98 3.55 2.93 -19.50
N ARG A 99 3.04 3.09 -20.72
CA ARG A 99 3.20 4.30 -21.55
C ARG A 99 2.68 5.56 -20.87
N GLY A 100 1.48 5.49 -20.26
CA GLY A 100 0.89 6.65 -19.60
C GLY A 100 1.76 7.18 -18.46
N ILE A 101 2.32 6.26 -17.67
CA ILE A 101 3.15 6.61 -16.52
C ILE A 101 4.54 7.08 -16.97
N PHE A 102 5.12 6.45 -17.99
CA PHE A 102 6.37 6.89 -18.59
C PHE A 102 6.28 8.33 -19.12
N LEU A 103 5.20 8.66 -19.83
CA LEU A 103 4.98 10.02 -20.35
C LEU A 103 4.80 11.04 -19.23
N GLN A 104 4.15 10.67 -18.13
CA GLN A 104 4.02 11.54 -16.96
C GLN A 104 5.39 11.86 -16.34
N VAL A 105 6.25 10.86 -16.16
CA VAL A 105 7.61 11.08 -15.61
C VAL A 105 8.44 11.98 -16.53
N VAL A 106 8.38 11.75 -17.84
CA VAL A 106 9.09 12.60 -18.81
C VAL A 106 8.55 14.03 -18.74
N ALA A 107 7.23 14.23 -18.66
CA ALA A 107 6.65 15.55 -18.50
C ALA A 107 7.13 16.22 -17.20
N ASP A 108 7.11 15.51 -16.07
CA ASP A 108 7.56 16.02 -14.78
C ASP A 108 9.06 16.39 -14.79
N CYS A 109 9.88 15.66 -15.55
CA CYS A 109 11.30 15.97 -15.74
C CYS A 109 11.57 17.13 -16.72
N LEU A 110 10.64 17.39 -17.66
CA LEU A 110 10.74 18.46 -18.64
C LEU A 110 10.14 19.78 -18.16
N VAL A 111 9.42 19.79 -17.04
CA VAL A 111 9.02 21.02 -16.36
C VAL A 111 10.30 21.71 -15.87
N ALA A 112 10.64 22.83 -16.52
CA ALA A 112 11.79 23.65 -16.16
C ALA A 112 11.73 24.00 -14.67
N ARG A 113 12.86 23.80 -13.99
CA ARG A 113 13.03 24.04 -12.56
C ARG A 113 13.13 25.53 -12.24
#